data_AF-A0A927NE10-F1
#
_entry.id   AF-A0A927NE10-F1
#
_cell.length_a   1.000
_cell.length_b   1.000
_cell.length_c   1.000
_cell.angle_alpha   90.00
_cell.angle_beta   90.00
_cell.angle_gamma   90.00
#
_symmetry.space_group_name_H-M   'P 1'
#
loop_
_entity.id
_entity.type
_entity.pdbx_description
1 polymer ?
#
loop_
_entity_poly.entity_id
_entity_poly.type
_entity_poly.pdbx_seq_one_letter_code
_entity_poly.pdbx_strand_id
1 'polypeptide(L)'
;MSAGSFSRRNLLRAGGVLTAGAAVNLLPEVAFAEPGTDTKTQTRTVTGTFPPSISDWFYLPVKVPNGVNQIDVVYSYDKPTVPAGTRGNACDIGMFGPEGIQLGNERGFRGWSGGFRDRFSISASDATPGYVPGPIKPGTWHVILGPYTVAPQGLNYKVDITLTFGPQGKAFKANPAPTSAPAKERGKAWYRGDSHLHTVHSDGRRTPDQLVAAARAAGLDFITSTDHNTQSAQLHWGEFATDDLLIVNGEEVTTRSGHWPAIGLPAGTWIDWRYRASDPQDFRRFVNEVHHAGGLVTAAHPFANCFGCAYEYSYELADLVEVWNGPWDIADEAAVTHWDGLLRGGQWVPAIGNSDAHNPDNTVGLPHTVVLANSLERKDLMAGLKAGRSYLAESTAVSLEFTASADGRKAGIGERLRASSGTPVTVEVTVKGAPDTSVAINDQLGPERSATVPASGEATLTWTTDSRYTRWVRAEVRRASGGPNSTTPNAMVAMTNPIFVGDE
;
A
#
# COMPACT_ATOMS: atom_id res chain seq x y z
N MET A 1 -26.32 29.48 -22.39
CA MET A 1 -25.63 30.73 -22.04
C MET A 1 -25.86 31.03 -20.57
N SER A 2 -24.85 30.74 -19.75
CA SER A 2 -24.42 31.45 -18.53
C SER A 2 -23.39 30.52 -17.86
N ALA A 3 -22.12 30.79 -18.09
CA ALA A 3 -21.02 30.10 -17.42
C ALA A 3 -20.95 30.67 -15.99
N GLY A 4 -21.43 29.92 -15.01
CA GLY A 4 -21.36 30.32 -13.61
C GLY A 4 -19.94 30.13 -13.07
N SER A 5 -19.22 31.22 -12.87
CA SER A 5 -17.99 31.24 -12.07
C SER A 5 -18.33 30.95 -10.61
N PHE A 6 -17.73 29.90 -10.04
CA PHE A 6 -17.93 29.49 -8.65
C PHE A 6 -16.94 30.24 -7.74
N SER A 7 -17.44 31.18 -6.94
CA SER A 7 -16.67 31.85 -5.87
C SER A 7 -17.06 31.27 -4.50
N ARG A 8 -16.12 31.32 -3.52
CA ARG A 8 -16.30 30.87 -2.12
C ARG A 8 -17.61 31.33 -1.45
N ARG A 9 -18.26 32.38 -1.94
CA ARG A 9 -19.52 32.90 -1.36
C ARG A 9 -20.78 32.07 -1.69
N ASN A 10 -20.77 31.22 -2.73
CA ASN A 10 -21.95 30.44 -3.12
C ASN A 10 -22.12 29.12 -2.36
N LEU A 11 -21.10 28.66 -1.62
CA LEU A 11 -21.17 27.43 -0.79
C LEU A 11 -22.07 27.56 0.46
N LEU A 12 -22.36 28.78 0.92
CA LEU A 12 -23.07 29.01 2.19
C LEU A 12 -24.59 29.14 2.07
N ARG A 13 -25.19 29.13 0.86
CA ARG A 13 -26.63 29.36 0.68
C ARG A 13 -27.49 28.12 0.47
N ALA A 14 -26.91 26.92 0.40
CA ALA A 14 -27.65 25.66 0.24
C ALA A 14 -27.59 24.71 1.46
N GLY A 15 -27.01 25.15 2.58
CA GLY A 15 -26.86 24.32 3.78
C GLY A 15 -27.96 24.55 4.81
N GLY A 16 -29.00 23.71 4.79
CA GLY A 16 -29.90 23.55 5.94
C GLY A 16 -29.23 22.71 7.03
N VAL A 17 -29.12 23.28 8.23
CA VAL A 17 -28.74 22.67 9.52
C VAL A 17 -27.53 21.72 9.47
N LEU A 18 -26.34 22.30 9.60
CA LEU A 18 -25.10 21.57 9.88
C LEU A 18 -25.01 21.24 11.39
N THR A 19 -25.16 19.97 11.74
CA THR A 19 -24.52 19.40 12.93
C THR A 19 -23.00 19.39 12.71
N ALA A 20 -22.22 19.76 13.73
CA ALA A 20 -20.77 19.90 13.67
C ALA A 20 -20.08 18.68 13.02
N GLY A 21 -19.64 18.85 11.78
CA GLY A 21 -18.91 17.90 10.96
C GLY A 21 -18.32 18.66 9.77
N ALA A 22 -17.14 18.27 9.30
CA ALA A 22 -16.40 18.95 8.24
C ALA A 22 -17.30 19.35 7.05
N ALA A 23 -17.11 20.55 6.52
CA ALA A 23 -17.87 21.03 5.37
C ALA A 23 -17.65 20.09 4.17
N VAL A 24 -18.67 19.33 3.80
CA VAL A 24 -18.62 18.43 2.64
C VAL A 24 -18.75 19.26 1.35
N ASN A 25 -17.82 19.09 0.42
CA ASN A 25 -17.87 19.78 -0.87
C ASN A 25 -18.84 19.08 -1.83
N LEU A 26 -20.12 19.44 -1.74
CA LEU A 26 -21.16 18.96 -2.68
C LEU A 26 -21.17 19.79 -3.97
N LEU A 27 -21.19 19.10 -5.10
CA LEU A 27 -21.49 19.66 -6.41
C LEU A 27 -23.01 19.73 -6.63
N PRO A 28 -23.50 20.49 -7.64
CA PRO A 28 -24.92 20.53 -7.97
C PRO A 28 -25.48 19.13 -8.25
N GLU A 29 -26.60 18.80 -7.62
CA GLU A 29 -27.26 17.50 -7.74
C GLU A 29 -27.77 17.21 -9.16
N VAL A 30 -27.72 15.94 -9.56
CA VAL A 30 -28.34 15.41 -10.78
C VAL A 30 -29.46 14.47 -10.42
N ALA A 31 -30.62 14.67 -11.04
CA ALA A 31 -31.77 13.78 -10.90
C ALA A 31 -32.14 13.11 -12.22
N PHE A 32 -32.54 11.84 -12.10
CA PHE A 32 -33.10 11.04 -13.19
C PHE A 32 -34.61 10.89 -12.99
N ALA A 33 -35.34 10.79 -14.10
CA ALA A 33 -36.78 10.54 -14.04
C ALA A 33 -37.02 9.04 -13.77
N GLU A 34 -38.12 8.72 -13.08
CA GLU A 34 -38.62 7.34 -13.01
C GLU A 34 -38.80 6.78 -14.44
N PRO A 35 -38.45 5.51 -14.68
CA PRO A 35 -38.50 4.95 -16.03
C PRO A 35 -39.95 4.83 -16.52
N GLY A 36 -40.22 5.29 -17.74
CA GLY A 36 -41.43 4.90 -18.47
C GLY A 36 -41.35 3.44 -18.93
N THR A 37 -42.47 2.86 -19.37
CA THR A 37 -42.59 1.44 -19.76
C THR A 37 -41.55 0.98 -20.80
N ASP A 38 -41.07 1.87 -21.67
CA ASP A 38 -40.11 1.54 -22.74
C ASP A 38 -38.69 2.08 -22.48
N THR A 39 -38.44 2.74 -21.35
CA THR A 39 -37.14 3.38 -21.07
C THR A 39 -36.13 2.36 -20.55
N LYS A 40 -35.18 1.93 -21.39
CA LYS A 40 -34.13 0.99 -20.99
C LYS A 40 -32.91 1.65 -20.35
N THR A 41 -32.55 2.86 -20.81
CA THR A 41 -31.40 3.61 -20.29
C THR A 41 -31.72 5.10 -20.23
N GLN A 42 -31.08 5.81 -19.31
CA GLN A 42 -31.05 7.27 -19.28
C GLN A 42 -29.62 7.75 -19.01
N THR A 43 -29.18 8.76 -19.75
CA THR A 43 -27.87 9.41 -19.53
C THR A 43 -28.06 10.87 -19.10
N ARG A 44 -27.22 11.33 -18.18
CA ARG A 44 -27.08 12.74 -17.80
C ARG A 44 -25.62 13.13 -17.83
N THR A 45 -25.35 14.30 -18.38
CA THR A 45 -24.01 14.89 -18.45
C THR A 45 -23.92 16.04 -17.48
N VAL A 46 -22.86 16.06 -16.68
CA VAL A 46 -22.47 17.18 -15.82
C VAL A 46 -21.15 17.74 -16.29
N THR A 47 -21.03 19.06 -16.33
CA THR A 47 -19.76 19.73 -16.59
C THR A 47 -19.49 20.76 -15.50
N GLY A 48 -18.21 21.03 -15.26
CA GLY A 48 -17.80 22.05 -14.31
C GLY A 48 -16.32 22.36 -14.41
N THR A 49 -15.87 23.26 -13.55
CA THR A 49 -14.47 23.69 -13.50
C THR A 49 -14.00 23.77 -12.05
N PHE A 50 -12.86 23.17 -11.76
CA PHE A 50 -12.16 23.32 -10.49
C PHE A 50 -11.07 24.40 -10.62
N PRO A 51 -11.07 25.44 -9.74
CA PRO A 51 -9.95 26.37 -9.69
C PRO A 51 -8.67 25.73 -9.13
N PRO A 52 -7.48 26.31 -9.40
CA PRO A 52 -6.19 25.78 -8.95
C PRO A 52 -6.02 25.64 -7.43
N SER A 53 -6.83 26.36 -6.65
CA SER A 53 -6.74 26.38 -5.18
C SER A 53 -7.43 25.22 -4.48
N ILE A 54 -7.99 24.27 -5.23
CA ILE A 54 -8.68 23.12 -4.66
C ILE A 54 -7.69 22.05 -4.23
N SER A 55 -7.90 21.54 -3.02
CA SER A 55 -7.11 20.47 -2.41
C SER A 55 -7.98 19.33 -1.87
N ASP A 56 -9.26 19.24 -2.23
CA ASP A 56 -10.21 18.35 -1.55
C ASP A 56 -10.97 17.46 -2.53
N TRP A 57 -11.77 16.54 -2.00
CA TRP A 57 -12.69 15.68 -2.74
C TRP A 57 -14.05 16.35 -2.90
N PHE A 58 -14.65 16.21 -4.07
CA PHE A 58 -15.93 16.78 -4.44
C PHE A 58 -16.92 15.67 -4.76
N TYR A 59 -18.15 15.81 -4.28
CA TYR A 59 -19.16 14.78 -4.40
C TYR A 59 -20.28 15.30 -5.29
N LEU A 60 -20.53 14.60 -6.38
CA LEU A 60 -21.65 14.85 -7.29
C LEU A 60 -22.84 13.97 -6.86
N PRO A 61 -23.90 14.54 -6.24
CA PRO A 61 -25.06 13.76 -5.83
C PRO A 61 -25.86 13.32 -7.05
N VAL A 62 -26.23 12.04 -7.08
CA VAL A 62 -27.00 11.39 -8.15
C VAL A 62 -28.25 10.77 -7.54
N LYS A 63 -29.43 11.32 -7.84
CA LYS A 63 -30.72 10.72 -7.45
C LYS A 63 -31.02 9.54 -8.37
N VAL A 64 -30.78 8.34 -7.85
CA VAL A 64 -31.07 7.07 -8.52
C VAL A 64 -32.51 6.66 -8.18
N PRO A 65 -33.42 6.58 -9.17
CA PRO A 65 -34.81 6.16 -8.99
C PRO A 65 -34.93 4.64 -8.78
N ASN A 66 -36.16 4.15 -8.64
CA ASN A 66 -36.43 2.72 -8.56
C ASN A 66 -36.16 2.02 -9.91
N GLY A 67 -35.87 0.71 -9.84
CA GLY A 67 -35.76 -0.14 -11.03
C GLY A 67 -34.47 0.02 -11.84
N VAL A 68 -33.47 0.75 -11.34
CA VAL A 68 -32.13 0.78 -11.92
C VAL A 68 -31.38 -0.49 -11.55
N ASN A 69 -30.75 -1.18 -12.51
CA ASN A 69 -29.98 -2.39 -12.26
C ASN A 69 -28.47 -2.24 -12.51
N GLN A 70 -28.05 -1.16 -13.17
CA GLN A 70 -26.65 -0.85 -13.42
C GLN A 70 -26.44 0.67 -13.50
N ILE A 71 -25.30 1.11 -12.97
CA ILE A 71 -24.81 2.49 -13.08
C ILE A 71 -23.48 2.44 -13.84
N ASP A 72 -23.40 3.17 -14.94
CA ASP A 72 -22.18 3.39 -15.71
C ASP A 72 -21.79 4.86 -15.61
N VAL A 73 -20.51 5.13 -15.34
CA VAL A 73 -19.97 6.49 -15.27
C VAL A 73 -18.75 6.57 -16.16
N VAL A 74 -18.71 7.60 -17.00
CA VAL A 74 -17.54 7.99 -17.78
C VAL A 74 -17.20 9.42 -17.41
N TYR A 75 -15.94 9.74 -17.15
CA TYR A 75 -15.51 11.12 -16.96
C TYR A 75 -14.32 11.47 -17.83
N SER A 76 -14.17 12.76 -18.07
CA SER A 76 -13.00 13.32 -18.73
C SER A 76 -12.69 14.70 -18.17
N TYR A 77 -11.46 15.13 -18.36
CA TYR A 77 -11.01 16.47 -18.02
C TYR A 77 -9.92 16.93 -18.98
N ASP A 78 -9.69 18.24 -19.05
CA ASP A 78 -8.67 18.82 -19.91
C ASP A 78 -7.25 18.52 -19.40
N LYS A 79 -6.35 18.13 -20.32
CA LYS A 79 -4.92 17.87 -20.06
C LYS A 79 -4.06 18.85 -20.86
N PRO A 80 -4.08 20.14 -20.50
CA PRO A 80 -3.37 21.17 -21.24
C PRO A 80 -1.85 21.04 -21.07
N THR A 81 -1.09 21.48 -22.08
CA THR A 81 0.35 21.67 -21.93
C THR A 81 0.63 22.75 -20.89
N VAL A 82 1.50 22.46 -19.94
CA VAL A 82 1.91 23.39 -18.87
C VAL A 82 3.41 23.69 -18.96
N PRO A 83 3.88 24.85 -18.46
CA PRO A 83 5.31 25.16 -18.39
C PRO A 83 6.09 24.12 -17.59
N ALA A 84 7.38 23.96 -17.90
CA ALA A 84 8.27 23.08 -17.13
C ALA A 84 8.24 23.45 -15.64
N GLY A 85 8.20 22.43 -14.77
CA GLY A 85 8.07 22.59 -13.32
C GLY A 85 6.63 22.83 -12.82
N THR A 86 5.66 23.00 -13.71
CA THR A 86 4.23 23.08 -13.34
C THR A 86 3.57 21.72 -13.47
N ARG A 87 2.71 21.36 -12.52
CA ARG A 87 1.91 20.12 -12.60
C ARG A 87 0.71 20.34 -13.54
N GLY A 88 0.43 19.36 -14.39
CA GLY A 88 -0.79 19.33 -15.21
C GLY A 88 -2.03 18.97 -14.38
N ASN A 89 -3.16 18.82 -15.07
CA ASN A 89 -4.39 18.35 -14.44
C ASN A 89 -4.35 16.84 -14.21
N ALA A 90 -4.74 16.42 -13.01
CA ALA A 90 -5.05 15.05 -12.66
C ALA A 90 -6.28 15.06 -11.75
N CYS A 91 -7.25 14.21 -12.04
CA CYS A 91 -8.48 14.10 -11.26
C CYS A 91 -8.81 12.63 -11.11
N ASP A 92 -9.11 12.20 -9.89
CA ASP A 92 -9.48 10.84 -9.59
C ASP A 92 -11.00 10.68 -9.63
N ILE A 93 -11.46 9.44 -9.78
CA ILE A 93 -12.88 9.10 -9.76
C ILE A 93 -13.20 7.89 -8.88
N GLY A 94 -14.36 7.93 -8.23
CA GLY A 94 -14.95 6.79 -7.53
C GLY A 94 -16.45 6.97 -7.31
N MET A 95 -17.04 6.12 -6.47
CA MET A 95 -18.47 6.15 -6.18
C MET A 95 -18.77 5.76 -4.73
N PHE A 96 -19.74 6.45 -4.14
CA PHE A 96 -20.43 6.03 -2.93
C PHE A 96 -21.92 5.77 -3.19
N GLY A 97 -22.46 4.77 -2.51
CA GLY A 97 -23.86 4.39 -2.50
C GLY A 97 -24.75 5.30 -1.63
N PRO A 98 -26.05 5.00 -1.56
CA PRO A 98 -27.03 5.78 -0.82
C PRO A 98 -26.86 5.68 0.70
N GLU A 99 -26.04 4.74 1.17
CA GLU A 99 -25.68 4.59 2.59
C GLU A 99 -24.82 5.74 3.12
N GLY A 100 -24.22 6.57 2.25
CA GLY A 100 -23.61 7.86 2.61
C GLY A 100 -22.12 7.97 2.30
N ILE A 101 -21.58 9.16 2.55
CA ILE A 101 -20.19 9.54 2.20
C ILE A 101 -19.33 9.89 3.42
N GLN A 102 -19.83 9.64 4.63
CA GLN A 102 -19.13 9.99 5.87
C GLN A 102 -17.77 9.29 5.92
N LEU A 103 -16.78 9.95 6.54
CA LEU A 103 -15.42 9.43 6.68
C LEU A 103 -15.42 8.10 7.46
N GLY A 104 -14.89 7.05 6.84
CA GLY A 104 -14.89 5.67 7.34
C GLY A 104 -16.23 4.94 7.23
N ASN A 105 -17.19 5.42 6.42
CA ASN A 105 -18.44 4.69 6.19
C ASN A 105 -18.29 3.67 5.06
N GLU A 106 -17.75 2.50 5.39
CA GLU A 106 -17.56 1.38 4.46
C GLU A 106 -18.85 0.98 3.71
N ARG A 107 -20.01 1.02 4.37
CA ARG A 107 -21.29 0.64 3.75
C ARG A 107 -21.66 1.54 2.58
N GLY A 108 -21.18 2.78 2.60
CA GLY A 108 -21.34 3.74 1.53
C GLY A 108 -20.32 3.56 0.42
N PHE A 109 -19.13 3.00 0.68
CA PHE A 109 -18.10 2.88 -0.34
C PHE A 109 -18.49 1.88 -1.42
N ARG A 110 -18.35 2.26 -2.70
CA ARG A 110 -18.67 1.39 -3.84
C ARG A 110 -17.51 1.21 -4.82
N GLY A 111 -16.43 1.94 -4.65
CA GLY A 111 -15.21 1.74 -5.42
C GLY A 111 -14.46 3.03 -5.73
N TRP A 112 -13.22 2.84 -6.16
CA TRP A 112 -12.27 3.89 -6.48
C TRP A 112 -11.41 3.44 -7.67
N SER A 113 -11.22 4.33 -8.64
CA SER A 113 -10.32 4.12 -9.78
C SER A 113 -9.00 4.89 -9.64
N GLY A 114 -8.91 5.83 -8.70
CA GLY A 114 -7.94 6.92 -8.79
C GLY A 114 -8.04 7.63 -10.15
N GLY A 115 -6.90 8.06 -10.68
CA GLY A 115 -6.77 8.63 -12.03
C GLY A 115 -6.51 7.59 -13.13
N PHE A 116 -6.52 6.29 -12.81
CA PHE A 116 -6.08 5.23 -13.71
C PHE A 116 -7.09 4.84 -14.79
N ARG A 117 -8.38 5.01 -14.51
CA ARG A 117 -9.48 4.68 -15.44
C ARG A 117 -10.31 5.92 -15.70
N ASP A 118 -10.86 6.03 -16.91
CA ASP A 118 -11.79 7.08 -17.32
C ASP A 118 -13.27 6.70 -17.13
N ARG A 119 -13.55 5.45 -16.72
CA ARG A 119 -14.89 4.91 -16.59
C ARG A 119 -14.98 3.74 -15.62
N PHE A 120 -16.19 3.48 -15.15
CA PHE A 120 -16.54 2.30 -14.37
C PHE A 120 -18.02 1.94 -14.53
N SER A 121 -18.35 0.71 -14.17
CA SER A 121 -19.70 0.16 -14.13
C SER A 121 -19.93 -0.61 -12.82
N ILE A 122 -21.14 -0.53 -12.28
CA ILE A 122 -21.56 -1.23 -11.06
C ILE A 122 -22.95 -1.83 -11.28
N SER A 123 -23.10 -3.12 -10.98
CA SER A 123 -24.37 -3.83 -10.99
C SER A 123 -24.48 -4.80 -9.80
N ALA A 124 -25.62 -5.49 -9.67
CA ALA A 124 -25.80 -6.55 -8.68
C ALA A 124 -24.84 -7.73 -8.84
N SER A 125 -24.47 -8.05 -10.08
CA SER A 125 -23.72 -9.26 -10.42
C SER A 125 -22.22 -9.03 -10.53
N ASP A 126 -21.84 -7.84 -11.00
CA ASP A 126 -20.49 -7.54 -11.45
C ASP A 126 -20.19 -6.04 -11.34
N ALA A 127 -18.91 -5.70 -11.30
CA ALA A 127 -18.43 -4.33 -11.29
C ALA A 127 -17.04 -4.23 -11.94
N THR A 128 -16.69 -3.04 -12.41
CA THR A 128 -15.32 -2.78 -12.89
C THR A 128 -14.30 -3.06 -11.77
N PRO A 129 -13.14 -3.68 -12.05
CA PRO A 129 -12.06 -3.81 -11.07
C PRO A 129 -11.75 -2.47 -10.39
N GLY A 130 -11.68 -2.49 -9.05
CA GLY A 130 -11.67 -1.30 -8.19
C GLY A 130 -13.01 -0.97 -7.53
N TYR A 131 -14.10 -1.60 -7.98
CA TYR A 131 -15.46 -1.38 -7.48
C TYR A 131 -16.08 -2.65 -6.91
N VAL A 132 -17.02 -2.47 -5.98
CA VAL A 132 -17.70 -3.55 -5.28
C VAL A 132 -19.06 -3.83 -5.93
N PRO A 133 -19.29 -5.04 -6.48
CA PRO A 133 -20.59 -5.45 -7.00
C PRO A 133 -21.65 -5.47 -5.89
N GLY A 134 -22.90 -5.20 -6.26
CA GLY A 134 -24.01 -5.23 -5.32
C GLY A 134 -25.23 -4.49 -5.85
N PRO A 135 -26.44 -4.82 -5.36
CA PRO A 135 -27.69 -4.33 -5.91
C PRO A 135 -27.74 -2.80 -5.96
N ILE A 136 -28.33 -2.26 -7.02
CA ILE A 136 -28.52 -0.83 -7.17
C ILE A 136 -29.81 -0.42 -6.47
N LYS A 137 -29.66 0.18 -5.29
CA LYS A 137 -30.77 0.69 -4.49
C LYS A 137 -31.16 2.10 -4.92
N PRO A 138 -32.46 2.45 -4.90
CA PRO A 138 -32.87 3.83 -5.05
C PRO A 138 -32.30 4.69 -3.92
N GLY A 139 -32.02 5.97 -4.21
CA GLY A 139 -31.48 6.91 -3.24
C GLY A 139 -30.45 7.86 -3.83
N THR A 140 -29.71 8.55 -2.97
CA THR A 140 -28.67 9.51 -3.39
C THR A 140 -27.31 8.86 -3.38
N TRP A 141 -26.85 8.47 -4.56
CA TRP A 141 -25.49 8.04 -4.80
C TRP A 141 -24.59 9.26 -4.98
N HIS A 142 -23.27 9.08 -4.87
CA HIS A 142 -22.31 10.17 -5.03
C HIS A 142 -21.14 9.72 -5.88
N VAL A 143 -20.99 10.31 -7.07
CA VAL A 143 -19.73 10.21 -7.80
C VAL A 143 -18.74 11.13 -7.10
N ILE A 144 -17.64 10.56 -6.61
CA ILE A 144 -16.55 11.34 -6.00
C ILE A 144 -15.53 11.71 -7.08
N LEU A 145 -15.18 12.99 -7.15
CA LEU A 145 -14.10 13.53 -7.97
C LEU A 145 -12.99 14.04 -7.05
N GLY A 146 -11.77 13.53 -7.26
CA GLY A 146 -10.59 13.93 -6.50
C GLY A 146 -9.61 14.70 -7.37
N PRO A 147 -9.77 16.03 -7.59
CA PRO A 147 -8.74 16.82 -8.27
C PRO A 147 -7.43 16.73 -7.48
N TYR A 148 -6.49 15.96 -8.03
CA TYR A 148 -5.22 15.60 -7.42
C TYR A 148 -4.19 16.70 -7.65
N THR A 149 -4.06 17.13 -8.90
CA THR A 149 -3.32 18.34 -9.31
C THR A 149 -4.18 19.17 -10.25
N VAL A 150 -4.13 20.49 -10.10
CA VAL A 150 -4.87 21.43 -10.93
C VAL A 150 -3.90 22.46 -11.50
N ALA A 151 -3.83 22.54 -12.83
CA ALA A 151 -3.00 23.47 -13.56
C ALA A 151 -3.49 24.92 -13.36
N PRO A 152 -2.66 25.95 -13.60
CA PRO A 152 -3.01 27.35 -13.31
C PRO A 152 -4.30 27.88 -13.96
N GLN A 153 -4.69 27.32 -15.10
CA GLN A 153 -5.93 27.65 -15.80
C GLN A 153 -7.19 27.04 -15.17
N GLY A 154 -7.03 26.12 -14.20
CA GLY A 154 -8.09 25.28 -13.67
C GLY A 154 -8.23 23.95 -14.41
N LEU A 155 -9.17 23.13 -13.94
CA LEU A 155 -9.49 21.82 -14.47
C LEU A 155 -10.95 21.78 -14.88
N ASN A 156 -11.20 21.72 -16.19
CA ASN A 156 -12.54 21.56 -16.75
C ASN A 156 -12.87 20.08 -16.83
N TYR A 157 -13.97 19.65 -16.22
CA TYR A 157 -14.38 18.25 -16.21
C TYR A 157 -15.75 18.04 -16.88
N LYS A 158 -15.98 16.81 -17.32
CA LYS A 158 -17.25 16.28 -17.79
C LYS A 158 -17.47 14.91 -17.15
N VAL A 159 -18.67 14.66 -16.63
CA VAL A 159 -19.10 13.36 -16.10
C VAL A 159 -20.40 12.95 -16.80
N ASP A 160 -20.37 11.83 -17.51
CA ASP A 160 -21.54 11.19 -18.12
C ASP A 160 -21.98 10.03 -17.24
N ILE A 161 -23.17 10.12 -16.65
CA ILE A 161 -23.78 9.10 -15.80
C ILE A 161 -24.91 8.44 -16.58
N THR A 162 -24.84 7.13 -16.75
CA THR A 162 -25.87 6.33 -17.42
C THR A 162 -26.48 5.35 -16.43
N LEU A 163 -27.81 5.39 -16.30
CA LEU A 163 -28.58 4.43 -15.53
C LEU A 163 -29.25 3.46 -16.50
N THR A 164 -29.06 2.16 -16.28
CA THR A 164 -29.78 1.11 -16.99
C THR A 164 -30.89 0.58 -16.10
N PHE A 165 -32.09 0.42 -16.67
CA PHE A 165 -33.30 0.01 -15.98
C PHE A 165 -33.65 -1.44 -16.29
N GLY A 166 -34.13 -2.14 -15.28
CA GLY A 166 -34.55 -3.53 -15.40
C GLY A 166 -34.48 -4.29 -14.09
N PRO A 167 -34.75 -5.60 -14.13
CA PRO A 167 -34.54 -6.46 -12.96
C PRO A 167 -33.06 -6.48 -12.58
N GLN A 168 -32.78 -6.60 -11.27
CA GLN A 168 -31.43 -6.83 -10.78
C GLN A 168 -30.90 -8.16 -11.33
N GLY A 169 -29.61 -8.19 -11.65
CA GLY A 169 -28.92 -9.44 -11.97
C GLY A 169 -28.76 -10.36 -10.76
N LYS A 170 -28.09 -11.49 -10.97
CA LYS A 170 -27.76 -12.44 -9.90
C LYS A 170 -26.83 -11.77 -8.89
N ALA A 171 -27.10 -11.91 -7.59
CA ALA A 171 -26.21 -11.36 -6.57
C ALA A 171 -24.78 -11.93 -6.71
N PHE A 172 -23.79 -11.04 -6.68
CA PHE A 172 -22.38 -11.37 -6.55
C PHE A 172 -22.14 -12.22 -5.29
N LYS A 173 -21.22 -13.17 -5.40
CA LYS A 173 -20.77 -14.01 -4.28
C LYS A 173 -19.26 -13.88 -4.17
N ALA A 174 -18.79 -13.27 -3.10
CA ALA A 174 -17.36 -13.18 -2.82
C ALA A 174 -16.75 -14.58 -2.67
N ASN A 175 -15.55 -14.72 -3.22
CA ASN A 175 -14.69 -15.88 -3.09
C ASN A 175 -13.30 -15.40 -2.61
N PRO A 176 -13.14 -15.10 -1.31
CA PRO A 176 -11.88 -14.60 -0.77
C PRO A 176 -10.79 -15.69 -0.76
N ALA A 177 -9.52 -15.27 -0.63
CA ALA A 177 -8.40 -16.21 -0.55
C ALA A 177 -8.57 -17.20 0.64
N PRO A 178 -8.15 -18.47 0.48
CA PRO A 178 -7.97 -19.39 1.60
C PRO A 178 -6.96 -18.84 2.61
N THR A 179 -7.07 -19.26 3.87
CA THR A 179 -6.20 -18.81 4.96
C THR A 179 -4.88 -19.59 5.07
N SER A 180 -4.60 -20.51 4.15
CA SER A 180 -3.46 -21.43 4.20
C SER A 180 -2.97 -21.82 2.81
N ALA A 181 -1.67 -22.08 2.66
CA ALA A 181 -1.04 -22.65 1.47
C ALA A 181 -0.25 -23.93 1.85
N PRO A 182 -0.92 -25.10 1.93
CA PRO A 182 -0.39 -26.30 2.58
C PRO A 182 0.85 -26.89 1.90
N ALA A 183 1.06 -26.72 0.60
CA ALA A 183 2.21 -27.27 -0.11
C ALA A 183 3.53 -26.54 0.22
N LYS A 184 3.45 -25.34 0.80
CA LYS A 184 4.60 -24.55 1.25
C LYS A 184 4.73 -24.40 2.76
N GLU A 185 3.80 -24.98 3.53
CA GLU A 185 3.86 -24.99 4.99
C GLU A 185 5.07 -25.82 5.50
N ARG A 186 5.86 -25.23 6.41
CA ARG A 186 7.11 -25.81 6.93
C ARG A 186 7.26 -25.67 8.44
N GLY A 187 6.18 -25.32 9.15
CA GLY A 187 6.19 -24.96 10.56
C GLY A 187 7.00 -23.70 10.79
N LYS A 188 7.81 -23.68 11.87
CA LYS A 188 8.66 -22.54 12.18
C LYS A 188 9.81 -22.44 11.16
N ALA A 189 9.71 -21.50 10.24
CA ALA A 189 10.65 -21.36 9.13
C ALA A 189 10.74 -19.91 8.65
N TRP A 190 11.74 -19.65 7.83
CA TRP A 190 11.83 -18.43 7.03
C TRP A 190 10.92 -18.56 5.81
N TYR A 191 9.97 -17.64 5.68
CA TYR A 191 9.03 -17.52 4.57
C TYR A 191 9.29 -16.26 3.78
N ARG A 192 9.29 -16.36 2.46
CA ARG A 192 9.57 -15.24 1.55
C ARG A 192 8.27 -14.65 1.04
N GLY A 193 8.12 -13.34 1.11
CA GLY A 193 6.94 -12.70 0.54
C GLY A 193 7.11 -11.24 0.19
N ASP A 194 6.23 -10.81 -0.70
CA ASP A 194 6.14 -9.47 -1.23
C ASP A 194 4.83 -8.84 -0.76
N SER A 195 4.93 -7.82 0.08
CA SER A 195 3.80 -7.25 0.82
C SER A 195 3.28 -5.94 0.24
N HIS A 196 3.70 -5.60 -0.98
CA HIS A 196 3.30 -4.37 -1.66
C HIS A 196 3.14 -4.64 -3.16
N LEU A 197 1.92 -4.89 -3.60
CA LEU A 197 1.61 -5.36 -4.96
C LEU A 197 0.27 -4.86 -5.45
N HIS A 198 0.22 -4.50 -6.73
CA HIS A 198 -0.96 -3.94 -7.38
C HIS A 198 -1.47 -4.82 -8.53
N THR A 199 -2.78 -4.79 -8.72
CA THR A 199 -3.46 -5.50 -9.80
C THR A 199 -4.29 -4.54 -10.64
N VAL A 200 -5.00 -5.07 -11.62
CA VAL A 200 -6.03 -4.31 -12.35
C VAL A 200 -7.14 -3.74 -11.47
N HIS A 201 -7.24 -4.10 -10.19
CA HIS A 201 -8.19 -3.51 -9.25
C HIS A 201 -7.81 -2.11 -8.79
N SER A 202 -6.54 -1.69 -8.91
CA SER A 202 -6.11 -0.29 -8.83
C SER A 202 -5.50 0.15 -10.17
N ASP A 203 -4.23 0.55 -10.14
CA ASP A 203 -3.43 1.03 -11.25
C ASP A 203 -2.36 0.03 -11.71
N GLY A 204 -2.38 -1.18 -11.16
CA GLY A 204 -1.66 -2.32 -11.71
C GLY A 204 -2.16 -2.74 -13.08
N ARG A 205 -1.28 -3.35 -13.87
CA ARG A 205 -1.57 -3.86 -15.22
C ARG A 205 -1.70 -5.38 -15.26
N ARG A 206 -1.28 -6.07 -14.19
CA ARG A 206 -1.42 -7.53 -14.08
C ARG A 206 -2.82 -7.90 -13.59
N THR A 207 -3.43 -8.87 -14.24
CA THR A 207 -4.60 -9.55 -13.70
C THR A 207 -4.19 -10.41 -12.49
N PRO A 208 -5.14 -10.78 -11.60
CA PRO A 208 -4.86 -11.64 -10.45
C PRO A 208 -4.10 -12.94 -10.80
N ASP A 209 -4.47 -13.63 -11.87
CA ASP A 209 -3.80 -14.85 -12.34
C ASP A 209 -2.35 -14.59 -12.79
N GLN A 210 -2.11 -13.46 -13.49
CA GLN A 210 -0.76 -13.05 -13.90
C GLN A 210 0.11 -12.71 -12.69
N LEU A 211 -0.45 -12.05 -11.68
CA LEU A 211 0.27 -11.71 -10.46
C LEU A 211 0.65 -12.99 -9.68
N VAL A 212 -0.30 -13.92 -9.50
CA VAL A 212 -0.03 -15.23 -8.87
C VAL A 212 1.05 -16.00 -9.62
N ALA A 213 0.97 -16.04 -10.96
CA ALA A 213 2.00 -16.69 -11.78
C ALA A 213 3.38 -16.05 -11.60
N ALA A 214 3.46 -14.71 -11.57
CA ALA A 214 4.71 -13.98 -11.35
C ALA A 214 5.29 -14.23 -9.95
N ALA A 215 4.45 -14.21 -8.91
CA ALA A 215 4.86 -14.47 -7.53
C ALA A 215 5.42 -15.89 -7.35
N ARG A 216 4.75 -16.90 -7.94
CA ARG A 216 5.22 -18.29 -7.93
C ARG A 216 6.53 -18.44 -8.70
N ALA A 217 6.67 -17.78 -9.86
CA ALA A 217 7.91 -17.77 -10.64
C ALA A 217 9.07 -17.10 -9.90
N ALA A 218 8.78 -16.07 -9.09
CA ALA A 218 9.76 -15.43 -8.21
C ALA A 218 10.15 -16.32 -7.01
N GLY A 219 9.42 -17.41 -6.74
CA GLY A 219 9.71 -18.34 -5.66
C GLY A 219 9.23 -17.88 -4.28
N LEU A 220 8.22 -17.00 -4.25
CA LEU A 220 7.61 -16.50 -3.02
C LEU A 220 6.73 -17.58 -2.36
N ASP A 221 6.66 -17.56 -1.03
CA ASP A 221 5.75 -18.37 -0.23
C ASP A 221 4.41 -17.64 0.01
N PHE A 222 4.44 -16.30 0.05
CA PHE A 222 3.24 -15.48 0.19
C PHE A 222 3.33 -14.16 -0.57
N ILE A 223 2.18 -13.56 -0.85
CA ILE A 223 2.04 -12.17 -1.32
C ILE A 223 0.96 -11.44 -0.53
N THR A 224 1.05 -10.11 -0.45
CA THR A 224 -0.05 -9.26 0.00
C THR A 224 -0.56 -8.42 -1.16
N SER A 225 -1.85 -8.51 -1.48
CA SER A 225 -2.51 -7.63 -2.45
C SER A 225 -2.87 -6.32 -1.77
N THR A 226 -2.39 -5.21 -2.30
CA THR A 226 -2.49 -3.87 -1.69
C THR A 226 -3.01 -2.84 -2.68
N ASP A 227 -3.98 -3.21 -3.52
CA ASP A 227 -4.59 -2.29 -4.48
C ASP A 227 -5.04 -0.98 -3.79
N HIS A 228 -4.74 0.16 -4.43
CA HIS A 228 -5.01 1.49 -3.86
C HIS A 228 -6.48 1.73 -3.50
N ASN A 229 -6.71 2.05 -2.22
CA ASN A 229 -7.98 2.62 -1.73
C ASN A 229 -9.23 1.76 -2.02
N THR A 230 -9.07 0.45 -2.22
CA THR A 230 -10.16 -0.46 -2.59
C THR A 230 -9.95 -1.87 -2.03
N GLN A 231 -11.02 -2.46 -1.52
CA GLN A 231 -11.06 -3.85 -1.09
C GLN A 231 -11.45 -4.83 -2.21
N SER A 232 -11.69 -4.35 -3.43
CA SER A 232 -12.37 -5.16 -4.45
C SER A 232 -11.63 -6.46 -4.81
N ALA A 233 -10.30 -6.46 -4.92
CA ALA A 233 -9.51 -7.67 -5.21
C ALA A 233 -9.67 -8.75 -4.13
N GLN A 234 -9.81 -8.34 -2.86
CA GLN A 234 -9.95 -9.21 -1.70
C GLN A 234 -11.16 -10.15 -1.81
N LEU A 235 -12.16 -9.77 -2.60
CA LEU A 235 -13.39 -10.53 -2.81
C LEU A 235 -13.26 -11.63 -3.88
N HIS A 236 -12.15 -11.67 -4.62
CA HIS A 236 -11.95 -12.58 -5.77
C HIS A 236 -10.75 -13.53 -5.63
N TRP A 237 -9.84 -13.31 -4.69
CA TRP A 237 -8.58 -14.06 -4.63
C TRP A 237 -8.72 -15.59 -4.50
N GLY A 238 -9.84 -16.09 -3.98
CA GLY A 238 -10.13 -17.52 -3.92
C GLY A 238 -10.31 -18.18 -5.30
N GLU A 239 -10.56 -17.40 -6.36
CA GLU A 239 -10.61 -17.89 -7.74
C GLU A 239 -9.22 -18.21 -8.29
N PHE A 240 -8.17 -17.62 -7.70
CA PHE A 240 -6.79 -17.68 -8.16
C PHE A 240 -5.83 -18.35 -7.16
N ALA A 241 -6.36 -18.77 -6.00
CA ALA A 241 -5.56 -19.38 -4.95
C ALA A 241 -4.95 -20.71 -5.40
N THR A 242 -3.71 -20.94 -5.01
CA THR A 242 -2.99 -22.21 -5.19
C THR A 242 -2.63 -22.80 -3.83
N ASP A 243 -2.25 -24.08 -3.79
CA ASP A 243 -1.81 -24.73 -2.56
C ASP A 243 -0.38 -24.36 -2.15
N ASP A 244 0.38 -23.72 -3.05
CA ASP A 244 1.79 -23.38 -2.93
C ASP A 244 2.10 -21.87 -2.89
N LEU A 245 1.09 -21.02 -2.72
CA LEU A 245 1.25 -19.58 -2.50
C LEU A 245 0.14 -19.06 -1.59
N LEU A 246 0.51 -18.47 -0.45
CA LEU A 246 -0.46 -17.82 0.43
C LEU A 246 -0.76 -16.40 -0.09
N ILE A 247 -2.04 -16.07 -0.28
CA ILE A 247 -2.47 -14.73 -0.64
C ILE A 247 -3.04 -14.05 0.60
N VAL A 248 -2.41 -12.97 1.02
CA VAL A 248 -2.82 -12.12 2.15
C VAL A 248 -3.54 -10.90 1.60
N ASN A 249 -4.64 -10.49 2.24
CA ASN A 249 -5.33 -9.26 1.87
C ASN A 249 -4.66 -8.04 2.51
N GLY A 250 -4.65 -6.95 1.78
CA GLY A 250 -4.32 -5.62 2.26
C GLY A 250 -4.97 -4.55 1.40
N GLU A 251 -4.56 -3.32 1.64
CA GLU A 251 -4.95 -2.11 0.92
C GLU A 251 -3.80 -1.12 1.07
N GLU A 252 -3.30 -0.54 -0.03
CA GLU A 252 -2.45 0.64 0.08
C GLU A 252 -3.36 1.86 0.23
N VAL A 253 -3.38 2.40 1.45
CA VAL A 253 -4.14 3.61 1.74
C VAL A 253 -3.33 4.79 1.21
N THR A 254 -3.76 5.28 0.06
CA THR A 254 -3.11 6.35 -0.69
C THR A 254 -3.78 7.68 -0.38
N THR A 255 -3.17 8.38 0.57
CA THR A 255 -3.59 9.72 0.98
C THR A 255 -2.84 10.78 0.19
N ARG A 256 -3.13 12.06 0.45
CA ARG A 256 -2.35 13.17 -0.11
C ARG A 256 -1.13 13.57 0.74
N SER A 257 -0.84 12.82 1.80
CA SER A 257 0.24 13.06 2.78
C SER A 257 1.12 11.80 2.98
N GLY A 258 1.12 10.91 2.00
CA GLY A 258 1.85 9.65 2.05
C GLY A 258 0.96 8.46 1.78
N HIS A 259 1.59 7.39 1.32
CA HIS A 259 0.96 6.10 1.16
C HIS A 259 1.32 5.20 2.33
N TRP A 260 0.39 4.31 2.70
CA TRP A 260 0.65 3.34 3.74
C TRP A 260 -0.16 2.05 3.52
N PRO A 261 0.49 0.91 3.25
CA PRO A 261 -0.16 -0.38 3.22
C PRO A 261 -0.72 -0.78 4.59
N ALA A 262 -2.01 -1.07 4.62
CA ALA A 262 -2.67 -1.85 5.65
C ALA A 262 -2.62 -3.32 5.23
N ILE A 263 -1.75 -4.12 5.85
CA ILE A 263 -1.52 -5.53 5.45
C ILE A 263 -2.11 -6.50 6.46
N GLY A 264 -2.47 -7.72 6.01
CA GLY A 264 -3.00 -8.75 6.90
C GLY A 264 -4.48 -8.58 7.25
N LEU A 265 -5.26 -7.93 6.38
CA LEU A 265 -6.67 -7.64 6.62
C LEU A 265 -7.58 -8.87 6.42
N PRO A 266 -8.73 -8.95 7.13
CA PRO A 266 -9.85 -9.80 6.72
C PRO A 266 -10.40 -9.35 5.35
N ALA A 267 -10.86 -10.29 4.53
CA ALA A 267 -11.43 -9.96 3.24
C ALA A 267 -12.67 -9.07 3.36
N GLY A 268 -12.71 -8.02 2.53
CA GLY A 268 -13.79 -7.04 2.51
C GLY A 268 -13.51 -5.81 3.37
N THR A 269 -12.45 -5.80 4.19
CA THR A 269 -12.07 -4.63 4.99
C THR A 269 -11.59 -3.51 4.07
N TRP A 270 -12.13 -2.32 4.26
CA TRP A 270 -11.74 -1.10 3.56
C TRP A 270 -11.38 0.00 4.53
N ILE A 271 -10.25 0.67 4.28
CA ILE A 271 -9.74 1.75 5.10
C ILE A 271 -9.79 3.05 4.31
N ASP A 272 -10.56 4.01 4.82
CA ASP A 272 -10.81 5.26 4.12
C ASP A 272 -9.56 6.15 4.11
N TRP A 273 -9.16 6.65 2.93
CA TRP A 273 -7.96 7.45 2.71
C TRP A 273 -8.19 8.97 2.78
N ARG A 274 -9.45 9.40 2.95
CA ARG A 274 -9.89 10.80 2.73
C ARG A 274 -9.54 11.75 3.89
N TYR A 275 -8.28 11.74 4.29
CA TYR A 275 -7.71 12.57 5.36
C TYR A 275 -6.23 12.90 5.05
N ARG A 276 -5.56 13.64 5.95
CA ARG A 276 -4.16 14.11 5.77
C ARG A 276 -3.32 13.91 7.03
N ALA A 277 -2.01 14.12 6.92
CA ALA A 277 -1.12 14.17 8.09
C ALA A 277 -1.48 15.31 9.06
N SER A 278 -2.13 16.39 8.56
CA SER A 278 -2.70 17.45 9.41
C SER A 278 -3.92 17.01 10.22
N ASP A 279 -4.45 15.81 9.98
CA ASP A 279 -5.61 15.23 10.66
C ASP A 279 -5.17 14.01 11.51
N PRO A 280 -4.30 14.18 12.52
CA PRO A 280 -3.67 13.07 13.23
C PRO A 280 -4.65 12.17 14.00
N GLN A 281 -5.85 12.68 14.32
CA GLN A 281 -6.90 11.89 14.96
C GLN A 281 -7.53 10.88 14.00
N ASP A 282 -7.73 11.28 12.73
CA ASP A 282 -8.26 10.39 11.70
C ASP A 282 -7.23 9.32 11.32
N PHE A 283 -5.96 9.70 11.17
CA PHE A 283 -4.90 8.71 10.97
C PHE A 283 -4.86 7.67 12.11
N ARG A 284 -4.85 8.13 13.38
CA ARG A 284 -4.87 7.21 14.53
C ARG A 284 -6.13 6.34 14.57
N ARG A 285 -7.29 6.87 14.17
CA ARG A 285 -8.54 6.10 14.07
C ARG A 285 -8.39 4.94 13.09
N PHE A 286 -7.87 5.20 11.90
CA PHE A 286 -7.71 4.16 10.86
C PHE A 286 -6.58 3.17 11.17
N VAL A 287 -5.49 3.63 11.79
CA VAL A 287 -4.46 2.73 12.35
C VAL A 287 -5.08 1.77 13.37
N ASN A 288 -5.90 2.28 14.29
CA ASN A 288 -6.58 1.43 15.26
C ASN A 288 -7.53 0.45 14.57
N GLU A 289 -8.25 0.86 13.52
CA GLU A 289 -9.14 -0.03 12.76
C GLU A 289 -8.38 -1.22 12.16
N VAL A 290 -7.22 -0.95 11.54
CA VAL A 290 -6.31 -1.99 11.03
C VAL A 290 -5.86 -2.93 12.16
N HIS A 291 -5.47 -2.39 13.32
CA HIS A 291 -5.06 -3.21 14.47
C HIS A 291 -6.19 -4.07 15.03
N HIS A 292 -7.42 -3.55 15.10
CA HIS A 292 -8.59 -4.34 15.52
C HIS A 292 -8.89 -5.49 14.55
N ALA A 293 -8.58 -5.32 13.27
CA ALA A 293 -8.69 -6.35 12.24
C ALA A 293 -7.52 -7.37 12.28
N GLY A 294 -6.52 -7.14 13.13
CA GLY A 294 -5.31 -7.95 13.27
C GLY A 294 -4.25 -7.68 12.19
N GLY A 295 -4.38 -6.58 11.46
CA GLY A 295 -3.42 -6.16 10.44
C GLY A 295 -2.29 -5.29 10.99
N LEU A 296 -1.39 -4.89 10.09
CA LEU A 296 -0.25 -4.00 10.36
C LEU A 296 -0.27 -2.78 9.43
N VAL A 297 0.29 -1.68 9.92
CA VAL A 297 0.45 -0.43 9.18
C VAL A 297 1.89 -0.26 8.74
N THR A 298 2.12 -0.07 7.44
CA THR A 298 3.44 0.14 6.84
C THR A 298 3.62 1.59 6.41
N ALA A 299 4.68 2.27 6.84
CA ALA A 299 5.14 3.50 6.21
C ALA A 299 5.82 3.14 4.87
N ALA A 300 5.09 3.25 3.75
CA ALA A 300 5.57 2.86 2.43
C ALA A 300 6.51 3.90 1.84
N HIS A 301 7.51 3.39 1.10
CA HIS A 301 8.47 4.14 0.27
C HIS A 301 8.62 5.63 0.65
N PRO A 302 9.08 5.94 1.88
CA PRO A 302 8.79 7.23 2.54
C PRO A 302 9.40 8.45 1.85
N PHE A 303 10.38 8.23 0.97
CA PHE A 303 11.09 9.24 0.21
C PHE A 303 10.84 9.14 -1.31
N ALA A 304 9.86 8.33 -1.75
CA ALA A 304 9.51 8.17 -3.16
C ALA A 304 9.23 9.53 -3.81
N ASN A 305 9.81 9.75 -4.98
CA ASN A 305 9.71 11.00 -5.71
C ASN A 305 8.42 11.08 -6.54
N CYS A 306 7.27 10.96 -5.88
CA CYS A 306 5.96 11.21 -6.47
C CYS A 306 5.10 12.13 -5.58
N PHE A 307 4.23 12.90 -6.21
CA PHE A 307 3.39 13.87 -5.51
C PHE A 307 2.43 13.11 -4.59
N GLY A 308 2.43 13.44 -3.29
CA GLY A 308 1.59 12.80 -2.27
C GLY A 308 2.11 11.46 -1.75
N CYS A 309 3.22 10.93 -2.27
CA CYS A 309 3.77 9.64 -1.85
C CYS A 309 4.64 9.72 -0.60
N ALA A 310 5.38 10.82 -0.44
CA ALA A 310 6.25 11.02 0.72
C ALA A 310 5.47 10.84 2.03
N TYR A 311 5.98 10.01 2.93
CA TYR A 311 5.28 9.66 4.16
C TYR A 311 5.41 10.79 5.18
N GLU A 312 4.34 11.58 5.35
CA GLU A 312 4.29 12.74 6.26
C GLU A 312 3.70 12.41 7.63
N TYR A 313 3.22 11.18 7.83
CA TYR A 313 2.62 10.74 9.08
C TYR A 313 3.66 10.40 10.16
N SER A 314 3.20 10.27 11.41
CA SER A 314 4.07 9.83 12.50
C SER A 314 4.49 8.36 12.33
N TYR A 315 5.79 8.11 12.40
CA TYR A 315 6.36 6.77 12.42
C TYR A 315 6.05 6.00 13.71
N GLU A 316 5.64 6.68 14.80
CA GLU A 316 5.24 6.01 16.06
C GLU A 316 3.96 5.18 15.91
N LEU A 317 3.17 5.45 14.87
CA LEU A 317 1.93 4.74 14.57
C LEU A 317 2.11 3.67 13.49
N ALA A 318 3.27 3.62 12.84
CA ALA A 318 3.60 2.57 11.88
C ALA A 318 4.10 1.33 12.63
N ASP A 319 3.70 0.15 12.17
CA ASP A 319 4.24 -1.13 12.64
C ASP A 319 5.47 -1.54 11.83
N LEU A 320 5.59 -1.07 10.58
CA LEU A 320 6.64 -1.42 9.62
C LEU A 320 7.08 -0.16 8.84
N VAL A 321 8.32 -0.15 8.34
CA VAL A 321 8.81 0.87 7.39
C VAL A 321 9.37 0.17 6.17
N GLU A 322 8.88 0.54 4.99
CA GLU A 322 9.43 0.07 3.72
C GLU A 322 10.67 0.90 3.37
N VAL A 323 11.84 0.32 3.61
CA VAL A 323 13.13 0.99 3.39
C VAL A 323 13.77 0.62 2.04
N TRP A 324 13.12 -0.28 1.30
CA TRP A 324 13.53 -0.70 -0.03
C TRP A 324 12.29 -1.01 -0.87
N ASN A 325 12.04 -0.19 -1.89
CA ASN A 325 10.91 -0.31 -2.80
C ASN A 325 11.40 -0.50 -4.24
N GLY A 326 11.14 -1.67 -4.83
CA GLY A 326 11.52 -1.92 -6.23
C GLY A 326 13.04 -1.94 -6.50
N PRO A 327 13.45 -1.61 -7.73
CA PRO A 327 14.85 -1.31 -8.08
C PRO A 327 15.51 -0.31 -7.14
N TRP A 328 16.61 -0.71 -6.48
CA TRP A 328 17.31 0.14 -5.51
C TRP A 328 17.67 1.53 -6.06
N ASP A 329 17.29 2.59 -5.38
CA ASP A 329 17.62 3.96 -5.77
C ASP A 329 18.07 4.89 -4.61
N ILE A 330 18.16 6.19 -4.90
CA ILE A 330 18.55 7.19 -3.91
C ILE A 330 17.47 7.47 -2.85
N ALA A 331 16.20 7.22 -3.15
CA ALA A 331 15.11 7.33 -2.20
C ALA A 331 15.16 6.18 -1.19
N ASP A 332 15.51 4.97 -1.64
CA ASP A 332 15.76 3.84 -0.74
C ASP A 332 16.95 4.10 0.20
N GLU A 333 18.05 4.67 -0.32
CA GLU A 333 19.18 5.04 0.54
C GLU A 333 18.79 6.10 1.58
N ALA A 334 17.95 7.07 1.20
CA ALA A 334 17.39 8.04 2.13
C ALA A 334 16.47 7.36 3.17
N ALA A 335 15.69 6.35 2.77
CA ALA A 335 14.84 5.57 3.66
C ALA A 335 15.65 4.79 4.69
N VAL A 336 16.72 4.09 4.27
CA VAL A 336 17.65 3.40 5.20
C VAL A 336 18.35 4.39 6.12
N THR A 337 18.81 5.54 5.61
CA THR A 337 19.44 6.58 6.43
C THR A 337 18.48 7.13 7.48
N HIS A 338 17.23 7.40 7.11
CA HIS A 338 16.21 7.86 8.04
C HIS A 338 15.88 6.79 9.10
N TRP A 339 15.67 5.55 8.67
CA TRP A 339 15.40 4.42 9.56
C TRP A 339 16.55 4.16 10.55
N ASP A 340 17.80 4.28 10.09
CA ASP A 340 18.98 4.23 10.95
C ASP A 340 18.97 5.34 12.01
N GLY A 341 18.55 6.56 11.64
CA GLY A 341 18.34 7.67 12.56
C GLY A 341 17.29 7.37 13.63
N LEU A 342 16.15 6.79 13.25
CA LEU A 342 15.10 6.35 14.20
C LEU A 342 15.67 5.32 15.19
N LEU A 343 16.38 4.32 14.67
CA LEU A 343 17.00 3.26 15.46
C LEU A 343 18.06 3.81 16.44
N ARG A 344 18.88 4.77 16.02
CA ARG A 344 19.86 5.45 16.91
C ARG A 344 19.18 6.30 17.99
N GLY A 345 18.01 6.86 17.67
CA GLY A 345 17.15 7.63 18.57
C GLY A 345 16.34 6.79 19.56
N GLY A 346 16.39 5.46 19.47
CA GLY A 346 15.64 4.55 20.34
C GLY A 346 14.20 4.29 19.87
N GLN A 347 13.82 4.79 18.69
CA GLN A 347 12.54 4.48 18.07
C GLN A 347 12.75 3.38 17.03
N TRP A 348 12.43 2.14 17.39
CA TRP A 348 12.53 1.03 16.46
C TRP A 348 11.16 0.68 15.86
N VAL A 349 11.10 0.75 14.53
CA VAL A 349 10.02 0.22 13.71
C VAL A 349 10.67 -0.79 12.74
N PRO A 350 10.24 -2.05 12.67
CA PRO A 350 10.83 -3.03 11.77
C PRO A 350 10.89 -2.59 10.31
N ALA A 351 12.03 -2.84 9.65
CA ALA A 351 12.21 -2.59 8.23
C ALA A 351 11.65 -3.75 7.38
N ILE A 352 10.99 -3.41 6.27
CA ILE A 352 10.57 -4.32 5.20
C ILE A 352 11.04 -3.79 3.84
N GLY A 353 10.93 -4.63 2.82
CA GLY A 353 11.19 -4.26 1.43
C GLY A 353 10.34 -5.10 0.49
N ASN A 354 9.74 -4.44 -0.49
CA ASN A 354 8.75 -5.02 -1.40
C ASN A 354 8.86 -4.41 -2.80
N SER A 355 8.23 -5.04 -3.80
CA SER A 355 8.46 -4.64 -5.19
C SER A 355 7.62 -3.46 -5.66
N ASP A 356 6.45 -3.24 -5.05
CA ASP A 356 5.45 -2.28 -5.52
C ASP A 356 5.19 -2.41 -7.02
N ALA A 357 5.06 -3.67 -7.46
CA ALA A 357 5.01 -4.00 -8.88
C ALA A 357 3.64 -3.65 -9.48
N HIS A 358 3.63 -2.62 -10.32
CA HIS A 358 2.45 -2.17 -11.05
C HIS A 358 2.38 -2.74 -12.47
N ASN A 359 3.52 -2.78 -13.16
CA ASN A 359 3.60 -3.07 -14.59
C ASN A 359 4.29 -4.42 -14.89
N PRO A 360 4.04 -5.05 -16.06
CA PRO A 360 4.62 -6.34 -16.41
C PRO A 360 6.15 -6.38 -16.44
N ASP A 361 6.80 -5.24 -16.63
CA ASP A 361 8.25 -5.01 -16.60
C ASP A 361 8.79 -4.77 -15.18
N ASN A 362 7.93 -4.52 -14.18
CA ASN A 362 8.35 -4.52 -12.78
C ASN A 362 8.51 -5.97 -12.30
N THR A 363 9.63 -6.26 -11.63
CA THR A 363 9.92 -7.60 -11.11
C THR A 363 9.21 -7.81 -9.78
N VAL A 364 8.20 -8.68 -9.75
CA VAL A 364 7.57 -9.15 -8.50
C VAL A 364 8.62 -9.81 -7.61
N GLY A 365 8.67 -9.45 -6.33
CA GLY A 365 9.64 -9.95 -5.36
C GLY A 365 11.03 -9.29 -5.40
N LEU A 366 11.18 -8.16 -6.11
CA LEU A 366 12.38 -7.33 -6.09
C LEU A 366 12.13 -5.98 -5.40
N PRO A 367 12.63 -5.80 -4.16
CA PRO A 367 13.02 -6.86 -3.23
C PRO A 367 11.79 -7.60 -2.69
N HIS A 368 12.04 -8.58 -1.84
CA HIS A 368 11.02 -9.19 -0.99
C HIS A 368 11.53 -9.26 0.45
N THR A 369 10.59 -9.47 1.37
CA THR A 369 10.87 -9.65 2.78
C THR A 369 10.86 -11.14 3.12
N VAL A 370 11.87 -11.59 3.85
CA VAL A 370 11.99 -12.94 4.37
C VAL A 370 11.72 -12.91 5.87
N VAL A 371 10.61 -13.49 6.32
CA VAL A 371 10.13 -13.44 7.71
C VAL A 371 10.20 -14.80 8.38
N LEU A 372 10.70 -14.85 9.61
CA LEU A 372 10.64 -16.02 10.47
C LEU A 372 9.28 -16.06 11.17
N ALA A 373 8.44 -17.00 10.75
CA ALA A 373 7.10 -17.22 11.32
C ALA A 373 6.96 -18.65 11.84
N ASN A 374 5.98 -18.89 12.72
CA ASN A 374 5.71 -20.23 13.27
C ASN A 374 4.98 -21.16 12.29
N SER A 375 4.33 -20.58 11.27
CA SER A 375 3.62 -21.26 10.19
C SER A 375 3.43 -20.31 9.01
N LEU A 376 3.05 -20.83 7.84
CA LEU A 376 2.63 -20.07 6.67
C LEU A 376 1.14 -19.69 6.80
N GLU A 377 0.84 -18.92 7.85
CA GLU A 377 -0.49 -18.38 8.11
C GLU A 377 -0.43 -16.87 8.35
N ARG A 378 -1.46 -16.14 7.90
CA ARG A 378 -1.58 -14.68 8.04
C ARG A 378 -1.14 -14.17 9.41
N LYS A 379 -1.70 -14.73 10.49
CA LYS A 379 -1.42 -14.29 11.87
C LYS A 379 0.06 -14.43 12.26
N ASP A 380 0.71 -15.50 11.83
CA ASP A 380 2.07 -15.84 12.24
C ASP A 380 3.08 -15.06 11.40
N LEU A 381 2.77 -14.80 10.12
CA LEU A 381 3.52 -13.87 9.27
C LEU A 381 3.47 -12.45 9.83
N MET A 382 2.28 -11.92 10.16
CA MET A 382 2.15 -10.58 10.74
C MET A 382 2.88 -10.49 12.09
N ALA A 383 2.79 -11.53 12.93
CA ALA A 383 3.53 -11.56 14.20
C ALA A 383 5.05 -11.55 14.00
N GLY A 384 5.56 -12.29 13.00
CA GLY A 384 6.98 -12.30 12.65
C GLY A 384 7.47 -10.95 12.13
N LEU A 385 6.70 -10.32 11.23
CA LEU A 385 7.00 -8.98 10.69
C LEU A 385 7.00 -7.91 11.78
N LYS A 386 5.96 -7.87 12.63
CA LYS A 386 5.86 -6.90 13.73
C LYS A 386 6.97 -7.07 14.78
N ALA A 387 7.46 -8.29 14.96
CA ALA A 387 8.61 -8.57 15.82
C ALA A 387 9.96 -8.27 15.14
N GLY A 388 9.97 -7.78 13.90
CA GLY A 388 11.17 -7.53 13.11
C GLY A 388 12.04 -8.77 12.90
N ARG A 389 11.44 -9.97 12.95
CA ARG A 389 12.13 -11.22 12.68
C ARG A 389 12.21 -11.43 11.17
N SER A 390 12.80 -10.47 10.48
CA SER A 390 12.83 -10.42 9.02
C SER A 390 14.11 -9.79 8.47
N TYR A 391 14.48 -10.22 7.27
CA TYR A 391 15.50 -9.59 6.45
C TYR A 391 14.99 -9.37 5.03
N LEU A 392 15.61 -8.46 4.29
CA LEU A 392 15.26 -8.07 2.93
C LEU A 392 16.24 -8.71 1.97
N ALA A 393 15.80 -9.08 0.77
CA ALA A 393 16.69 -9.63 -0.26
C ALA A 393 16.24 -9.24 -1.67
N GLU A 394 17.20 -8.98 -2.57
CA GLU A 394 16.91 -8.71 -3.99
C GLU A 394 16.35 -9.93 -4.74
N SER A 395 16.60 -11.15 -4.25
CA SER A 395 16.15 -12.38 -4.90
C SER A 395 16.17 -13.59 -3.98
N THR A 396 15.48 -14.66 -4.38
CA THR A 396 15.41 -15.93 -3.64
C THR A 396 16.74 -16.69 -3.60
N ALA A 397 17.70 -16.32 -4.45
CA ALA A 397 19.07 -16.83 -4.41
C ALA A 397 19.84 -16.34 -3.17
N VAL A 398 19.49 -15.17 -2.63
CA VAL A 398 20.18 -14.58 -1.48
C VAL A 398 19.58 -15.05 -0.16
N SER A 399 20.44 -15.47 0.77
CA SER A 399 20.05 -15.79 2.14
C SER A 399 21.07 -15.26 3.15
N LEU A 400 20.54 -14.91 4.33
CA LEU A 400 21.32 -14.42 5.47
C LEU A 400 21.05 -15.30 6.69
N GLU A 401 22.12 -15.75 7.34
CA GLU A 401 22.08 -16.25 8.72
C GLU A 401 22.81 -15.22 9.58
N PHE A 402 22.13 -14.63 10.56
CA PHE A 402 22.69 -13.55 11.39
C PHE A 402 22.39 -13.78 12.86
N THR A 403 23.43 -13.86 13.68
CA THR A 403 23.30 -14.25 15.08
C THR A 403 24.27 -13.50 15.99
N ALA A 404 23.86 -13.25 17.23
CA ALA A 404 24.73 -12.77 18.29
C ALA A 404 24.74 -13.77 19.45
N SER A 405 25.88 -13.99 20.07
CA SER A 405 26.04 -14.94 21.17
C SER A 405 26.96 -14.45 22.28
N ALA A 406 26.61 -14.77 23.52
CA ALA A 406 27.38 -14.46 24.73
C ALA A 406 26.96 -15.43 25.86
N ASP A 407 27.90 -15.93 26.65
CA ASP A 407 27.65 -16.84 27.78
C ASP A 407 26.72 -18.03 27.47
N GLY A 408 26.87 -18.66 26.31
CA GLY A 408 26.02 -19.78 25.88
C GLY A 408 24.57 -19.39 25.50
N ARG A 409 24.23 -18.09 25.50
CA ARG A 409 22.98 -17.55 24.96
C ARG A 409 23.18 -17.15 23.51
N LYS A 410 22.10 -17.19 22.72
CA LYS A 410 22.07 -16.82 21.32
C LYS A 410 20.80 -16.03 21.01
N ALA A 411 20.91 -15.01 20.17
CA ALA A 411 19.80 -14.25 19.61
C ALA A 411 19.95 -14.16 18.09
N GLY A 412 18.83 -14.17 17.37
CA GLY A 412 18.75 -13.93 15.94
C GLY A 412 18.14 -12.57 15.59
N ILE A 413 17.89 -12.38 14.29
CA ILE A 413 17.27 -11.18 13.71
C ILE A 413 15.95 -10.84 14.43
N GLY A 414 15.80 -9.58 14.86
CA GLY A 414 14.63 -9.09 15.60
C GLY A 414 14.59 -9.50 17.07
N GLU A 415 15.58 -10.25 17.57
CA GLU A 415 15.68 -10.65 18.96
C GLU A 415 16.67 -9.78 19.75
N ARG A 416 16.65 -9.94 21.08
CA ARG A 416 17.56 -9.27 22.01
C ARG A 416 18.47 -10.28 22.69
N LEU A 417 19.77 -10.11 22.52
CA LEU A 417 20.78 -10.78 23.33
C LEU A 417 21.03 -9.97 24.60
N ARG A 418 20.49 -10.43 25.73
CA ARG A 418 20.88 -9.90 27.05
C ARG A 418 22.31 -10.33 27.33
N ALA A 419 23.21 -9.38 27.58
CA ALA A 419 24.61 -9.61 27.91
C ALA A 419 25.09 -8.47 28.82
N SER A 420 25.73 -8.82 29.94
CA SER A 420 26.23 -7.83 30.90
C SER A 420 27.46 -7.13 30.34
N SER A 421 27.66 -5.85 30.68
CA SER A 421 28.85 -5.12 30.27
C SER A 421 30.12 -5.84 30.75
N GLY A 422 31.14 -5.89 29.89
CA GLY A 422 32.37 -6.66 30.09
C GLY A 422 32.30 -8.09 29.55
N THR A 423 31.13 -8.53 29.08
CA THR A 423 30.94 -9.86 28.47
C THR A 423 31.15 -9.77 26.96
N PRO A 424 32.13 -10.51 26.39
CA PRO A 424 32.30 -10.55 24.95
C PRO A 424 31.05 -11.08 24.23
N VAL A 425 30.55 -10.30 23.28
CA VAL A 425 29.45 -10.66 22.38
C VAL A 425 30.03 -10.98 21.02
N THR A 426 29.90 -12.23 20.57
CA THR A 426 30.29 -12.63 19.21
C THR A 426 29.09 -12.53 18.27
N VAL A 427 29.23 -11.68 17.27
CA VAL A 427 28.28 -11.45 16.18
C VAL A 427 28.80 -12.13 14.92
N GLU A 428 27.95 -12.91 14.27
CA GLU A 428 28.28 -13.65 13.06
C GLU A 428 27.20 -13.48 12.00
N VAL A 429 27.61 -13.11 10.78
CA VAL A 429 26.78 -13.12 9.58
C VAL A 429 27.34 -14.10 8.57
N THR A 430 26.49 -14.98 8.03
CA THR A 430 26.77 -15.79 6.84
C THR A 430 25.85 -15.33 5.72
N VAL A 431 26.46 -15.00 4.57
CA VAL A 431 25.77 -14.62 3.34
C VAL A 431 25.95 -15.74 2.33
N LYS A 432 24.89 -16.10 1.60
CA LYS A 432 24.93 -17.03 0.47
C LYS A 432 24.20 -16.44 -0.74
N GLY A 433 24.68 -16.74 -1.94
CA GLY A 433 24.06 -16.36 -3.22
C GLY A 433 24.27 -14.90 -3.64
N ALA A 434 25.27 -14.20 -3.09
CA ALA A 434 25.54 -12.79 -3.38
C ALA A 434 26.98 -12.56 -3.90
N PRO A 435 27.38 -13.13 -5.06
CA PRO A 435 28.75 -13.02 -5.57
C PRO A 435 29.13 -11.57 -5.87
N ASP A 436 30.43 -11.26 -5.69
CA ASP A 436 31.04 -9.97 -6.04
C ASP A 436 30.37 -8.77 -5.34
N THR A 437 29.95 -8.99 -4.09
CA THR A 437 29.37 -7.97 -3.20
C THR A 437 30.28 -7.71 -1.99
N SER A 438 29.90 -6.79 -1.12
CA SER A 438 30.45 -6.65 0.22
C SER A 438 29.39 -6.99 1.26
N VAL A 439 29.81 -7.61 2.36
CA VAL A 439 29.00 -7.79 3.56
C VAL A 439 29.58 -6.93 4.68
N ALA A 440 28.73 -6.26 5.44
CA ALA A 440 29.12 -5.47 6.61
C ALA A 440 28.20 -5.77 7.81
N ILE A 441 28.81 -5.85 8.99
CA ILE A 441 28.13 -5.76 10.28
C ILE A 441 28.18 -4.29 10.70
N ASN A 442 27.01 -3.72 10.91
CA ASN A 442 26.80 -2.33 11.29
C ASN A 442 26.27 -2.26 12.72
N ASP A 443 26.68 -1.25 13.47
CA ASP A 443 26.06 -0.86 14.74
C ASP A 443 25.64 0.61 14.73
N GLN A 444 25.32 1.18 15.90
CA GLN A 444 24.91 2.57 16.04
C GLN A 444 25.99 3.63 15.71
N LEU A 445 27.20 3.25 15.31
CA LEU A 445 28.24 4.14 14.78
C LEU A 445 28.37 4.00 13.26
N GLY A 446 28.04 2.84 12.69
CA GLY A 446 28.10 2.56 11.26
C GLY A 446 28.71 1.18 11.00
N PRO A 447 29.35 0.97 9.83
CA PRO A 447 30.03 -0.29 9.52
C PRO A 447 31.25 -0.51 10.43
N GLU A 448 31.20 -1.51 11.29
CA GLU A 448 32.29 -1.86 12.23
C GLU A 448 33.20 -2.95 11.67
N ARG A 449 32.62 -3.87 10.88
CA ARG A 449 33.37 -4.93 10.22
C ARG A 449 32.78 -5.20 8.85
N SER A 450 33.64 -5.29 7.83
CA SER A 450 33.24 -5.65 6.47
C SER A 450 34.18 -6.67 5.83
N ALA A 451 33.67 -7.38 4.82
CA ALA A 451 34.43 -8.28 3.97
C ALA A 451 33.84 -8.32 2.56
N THR A 452 34.67 -8.68 1.57
CA THR A 452 34.19 -8.99 0.21
C THR A 452 33.54 -10.38 0.22
N VAL A 453 32.38 -10.51 -0.44
CA VAL A 453 31.80 -11.80 -0.77
C VAL A 453 32.45 -12.28 -2.08
N PRO A 454 33.18 -13.40 -2.08
CA PRO A 454 33.89 -13.89 -3.26
C PRO A 454 32.92 -14.31 -4.37
N ALA A 455 33.44 -14.62 -5.56
CA ALA A 455 32.67 -15.07 -6.71
C ALA A 455 31.85 -16.37 -6.47
N SER A 456 32.15 -17.14 -5.42
CA SER A 456 31.29 -18.27 -5.00
C SER A 456 29.94 -17.80 -4.45
N GLY A 457 29.81 -16.52 -4.10
CA GLY A 457 28.61 -15.93 -3.51
C GLY A 457 28.41 -16.24 -2.03
N GLU A 458 29.40 -16.85 -1.36
CA GLU A 458 29.32 -17.22 0.06
C GLU A 458 30.47 -16.62 0.87
N ALA A 459 30.13 -15.99 2.00
CA ALA A 459 31.09 -15.49 2.96
C ALA A 459 30.50 -15.55 4.37
N THR A 460 31.36 -15.81 5.36
CA THR A 460 31.04 -15.65 6.78
C THR A 460 31.94 -14.59 7.38
N LEU A 461 31.34 -13.69 8.15
CA LEU A 461 32.02 -12.58 8.81
C LEU A 461 31.67 -12.59 10.29
N THR A 462 32.70 -12.56 11.13
CA THR A 462 32.57 -12.54 12.59
C THR A 462 33.16 -11.24 13.14
N TRP A 463 32.51 -10.70 14.16
CA TRP A 463 32.95 -9.54 14.92
C TRP A 463 32.64 -9.74 16.40
N THR A 464 33.55 -9.33 17.29
CA THR A 464 33.34 -9.40 18.74
C THR A 464 33.24 -8.00 19.30
N THR A 465 32.18 -7.74 20.06
CA THR A 465 31.88 -6.46 20.71
C THR A 465 31.48 -6.67 22.19
N ASP A 466 30.98 -5.62 22.84
CA ASP A 466 30.46 -5.60 24.21
C ASP A 466 29.18 -4.76 24.27
N SER A 467 28.24 -5.10 25.17
CA SER A 467 27.00 -4.33 25.35
C SER A 467 27.22 -2.89 25.83
N ARG A 468 28.42 -2.55 26.35
CA ARG A 468 28.84 -1.18 26.63
C ARG A 468 28.98 -0.31 25.38
N TYR A 469 29.42 -0.91 24.27
CA TYR A 469 29.77 -0.19 23.05
C TYR A 469 28.74 -0.36 21.96
N THR A 470 27.93 -1.42 22.01
CA THR A 470 27.00 -1.77 20.93
C THR A 470 25.61 -2.01 21.50
N ARG A 471 24.64 -1.23 21.01
CA ARG A 471 23.21 -1.33 21.42
C ARG A 471 22.43 -2.28 20.52
N TRP A 472 22.82 -2.34 19.25
CA TRP A 472 22.23 -3.20 18.26
C TRP A 472 23.24 -3.46 17.15
N VAL A 473 23.05 -4.55 16.42
CA VAL A 473 23.80 -4.88 15.22
C VAL A 473 22.86 -5.24 14.08
N ARG A 474 23.20 -4.87 12.84
CA ARG A 474 22.52 -5.34 11.62
C ARG A 474 23.53 -5.70 10.54
N ALA A 475 23.15 -6.59 9.64
CA ALA A 475 23.96 -6.90 8.47
C ALA A 475 23.42 -6.18 7.23
N GLU A 476 24.33 -5.68 6.40
CA GLU A 476 24.05 -5.15 5.06
C GLU A 476 24.95 -5.85 4.05
N VAL A 477 24.37 -6.26 2.93
CA VAL A 477 25.08 -6.77 1.75
C VAL A 477 24.85 -5.78 0.62
N ARG A 478 25.93 -5.29 0.03
CA ARG A 478 25.87 -4.21 -0.96
C ARG A 478 26.75 -4.47 -2.17
N ARG A 479 26.37 -3.89 -3.30
CA ARG A 479 27.09 -3.99 -4.56
C ARG A 479 27.66 -2.63 -4.96
N ALA A 480 28.98 -2.52 -5.01
CA ALA A 480 29.68 -1.24 -5.17
C ALA A 480 29.28 -0.48 -6.45
N SER A 481 29.18 -1.17 -7.58
CA SER A 481 28.97 -0.55 -8.91
C SER A 481 27.51 -0.52 -9.36
N GLY A 482 26.54 -0.75 -8.47
CA GLY A 482 25.15 -1.04 -8.85
C GLY A 482 24.97 -2.49 -9.30
N GLY A 483 23.72 -2.92 -9.50
CA GLY A 483 23.34 -4.31 -9.75
C GLY A 483 22.54 -4.53 -11.04
N PRO A 484 22.15 -5.79 -11.33
CA PRO A 484 21.38 -6.13 -12.52
C PRO A 484 20.09 -5.30 -12.68
N ASN A 485 19.55 -4.84 -11.56
CA ASN A 485 18.30 -4.09 -11.49
C ASN A 485 18.49 -2.63 -11.07
N SER A 486 19.71 -2.12 -10.93
CA SER A 486 19.94 -0.73 -10.52
C SER A 486 21.29 -0.21 -10.98
N THR A 487 21.31 1.01 -11.51
CA THR A 487 22.54 1.73 -11.83
C THR A 487 23.07 2.56 -10.65
N THR A 488 22.35 2.59 -9.53
CA THR A 488 22.72 3.30 -8.31
C THR A 488 23.93 2.60 -7.68
N PRO A 489 25.07 3.29 -7.49
CA PRO A 489 26.21 2.71 -6.78
C PRO A 489 25.84 2.30 -5.35
N ASN A 490 26.59 1.37 -4.77
CA ASN A 490 26.36 0.86 -3.41
C ASN A 490 24.95 0.27 -3.20
N ALA A 491 24.35 -0.30 -4.26
CA ALA A 491 23.00 -0.84 -4.22
C ALA A 491 22.86 -1.97 -3.19
N MET A 492 21.75 -1.95 -2.45
CA MET A 492 21.42 -3.00 -1.49
C MET A 492 21.19 -4.33 -2.22
N VAL A 493 21.66 -5.41 -1.61
CA VAL A 493 21.44 -6.80 -2.03
C VAL A 493 20.65 -7.55 -0.98
N ALA A 494 20.97 -7.33 0.29
CA ALA A 494 20.21 -7.82 1.42
C ALA A 494 20.46 -6.98 2.69
N MET A 495 19.48 -6.88 3.57
CA MET A 495 19.60 -6.17 4.84
C MET A 495 18.80 -6.87 5.93
N THR A 496 19.34 -7.00 7.14
CA THR A 496 18.57 -7.55 8.29
C THR A 496 17.91 -6.43 9.10
N ASN A 497 16.78 -6.75 9.74
CA ASN A 497 16.43 -6.06 10.98
C ASN A 497 17.51 -6.27 12.06
N PRO A 498 17.58 -5.40 13.09
CA PRO A 498 18.66 -5.48 14.08
C PRO A 498 18.52 -6.70 15.01
N ILE A 499 19.64 -7.14 15.55
CA ILE A 499 19.73 -7.88 16.81
C ILE A 499 20.10 -6.88 17.89
N PHE A 500 19.30 -6.79 18.94
CA PHE A 500 19.60 -5.90 20.06
C PHE A 500 20.59 -6.54 21.03
N VAL A 501 21.49 -5.74 21.59
CA VAL A 501 22.55 -6.20 22.50
C VAL A 501 22.46 -5.43 23.81
N GLY A 502 22.46 -6.16 24.92
CA GLY A 502 22.32 -5.60 26.26
C GLY A 502 20.87 -5.61 26.78
N ASP A 503 20.68 -5.02 27.95
CA ASP A 503 19.45 -5.13 28.74
C ASP A 503 18.40 -4.03 28.42
N GLU A 504 18.83 -2.89 27.87
CA GLU A 504 17.97 -1.73 27.53
C GLU A 504 17.56 -1.68 26.05
#